data_AF-A0A7H4N1M7-F1
#
_entry.id   AF-A0A7H4N1M7-F1
#
_cell.length_a   1.000
_cell.length_b   1.000
_cell.length_c   1.000
_cell.angle_alpha   90.00
_cell.angle_beta   90.00
_cell.angle_gamma   90.00
#
_symmetry.space_group_name_H-M   'P 1'
#
loop_
_entity.id
_entity.type
_entity.pdbx_description
1 polymer ?
#
loop_
_entity_poly.entity_id
_entity_poly.type
_entity_poly.pdbx_seq_one_letter_code
_entity_poly.pdbx_strand_id
1 'polypeptide(L)'
;MGESSVTEGKVLQKQRLRRMEIVAAAQKCFAEKGLHGASVADIARQAGLSVGQLYRVFASKEEIIEVIVSEIVNARVGEMVAGNHDLARMASVLAGVLPATESTKNDNYLLMEINAEGVPKSAPA
;
A
#
# COMPACT_ATOMS: atom_id res chain seq x y z
N MET A 1 5.17 35.80 -15.61
CA MET A 1 4.13 34.87 -15.12
C MET A 1 4.45 33.38 -15.34
N GLY A 2 5.48 32.99 -16.11
CA GLY A 2 5.79 31.58 -16.40
C GLY A 2 6.76 30.86 -15.43
N GLU A 3 7.55 31.57 -14.61
CA GLU A 3 8.55 30.94 -13.73
C GLU A 3 7.96 30.43 -12.40
N SER A 4 6.88 31.06 -11.92
CA SER A 4 6.19 30.66 -10.69
C SER A 4 5.47 29.32 -10.82
N SER A 5 4.83 29.04 -11.97
CA SER A 5 4.12 27.77 -12.19
C SER A 5 5.07 26.57 -12.38
N VAL A 6 6.24 26.78 -12.99
CA VAL A 6 7.26 25.72 -13.15
C VAL A 6 7.92 25.37 -11.82
N THR A 7 8.13 26.36 -10.95
CA THR A 7 8.74 26.15 -9.63
C THR A 7 7.80 25.38 -8.71
N GLU A 8 6.51 25.74 -8.69
CA GLU A 8 5.48 25.02 -7.93
C GLU A 8 5.32 23.55 -8.38
N GLY A 9 5.31 23.30 -9.70
CA GLY A 9 5.22 21.93 -10.24
C GLY A 9 6.39 21.03 -9.82
N LYS A 10 7.62 21.57 -9.79
CA LYS A 10 8.81 20.82 -9.34
C LYS A 10 8.77 20.50 -7.85
N VAL A 11 8.26 21.42 -7.02
CA VAL A 11 8.14 21.21 -5.56
C VAL A 11 7.13 20.10 -5.27
N LEU A 12 5.96 20.12 -5.91
CA LEU A 12 4.93 19.09 -5.73
C LEU A 12 5.43 17.70 -6.18
N GLN A 13 6.15 17.63 -7.30
CA GLN A 13 6.75 16.35 -7.73
C GLN A 13 7.76 15.81 -6.72
N LYS A 14 8.63 16.67 -6.19
CA LYS A 14 9.62 16.26 -5.18
C LYS A 14 8.94 15.74 -3.90
N GLN A 15 7.86 16.39 -3.46
CA GLN A 15 7.07 15.93 -2.32
C GLN A 15 6.43 14.57 -2.58
N ARG A 16 5.85 14.37 -3.77
CA ARG A 16 5.25 13.10 -4.17
C ARG A 16 6.28 11.96 -4.21
N LEU A 17 7.44 12.19 -4.82
CA LEU A 17 8.53 11.21 -4.87
C LEU A 17 8.99 10.82 -3.47
N ARG A 18 9.18 11.79 -2.58
CA ARG A 18 9.56 11.52 -1.18
C ARG A 18 8.50 10.66 -0.47
N ARG A 19 7.22 10.95 -0.70
CA ARG A 19 6.12 10.16 -0.13
C ARG A 19 6.16 8.71 -0.62
N MET A 20 6.38 8.49 -1.91
CA MET A 20 6.50 7.14 -2.50
C MET A 20 7.72 6.37 -1.98
N GLU A 21 8.87 7.01 -1.78
CA GLU A 21 10.06 6.36 -1.23
C GLU A 21 9.84 5.86 0.20
N ILE A 22 9.13 6.65 1.03
CA ILE A 22 8.78 6.25 2.40
C ILE A 22 7.82 5.06 2.38
N VAL A 23 6.81 5.08 1.50
CA VAL A 23 5.84 3.98 1.35
C VAL A 23 6.55 2.68 0.95
N ALA A 24 7.44 2.73 -0.05
CA ALA A 24 8.20 1.56 -0.48
C ALA A 24 9.14 1.02 0.61
N ALA A 25 9.75 1.90 1.41
CA ALA A 25 10.55 1.50 2.56
C ALA A 25 9.70 0.83 3.65
N ALA A 26 8.50 1.37 3.90
CA ALA A 26 7.58 0.82 4.88
C ALA A 26 7.09 -0.58 4.49
N GLN A 27 6.73 -0.80 3.23
CA GLN A 27 6.34 -2.11 2.71
C GLN A 27 7.42 -3.17 2.97
N LYS A 28 8.71 -2.83 2.77
CA LYS A 28 9.83 -3.74 3.08
C LYS A 28 9.93 -4.05 4.58
N CYS A 29 9.88 -3.02 5.41
CA CYS A 29 9.91 -3.19 6.87
C CYS A 29 8.75 -4.07 7.37
N PHE A 30 7.54 -3.86 6.84
CA PHE A 30 6.36 -4.65 7.20
C PHE A 30 6.46 -6.09 6.71
N ALA A 31 7.02 -6.34 5.52
CA ALA A 31 7.25 -7.68 5.02
C ALA A 31 8.26 -8.46 5.88
N GLU A 32 9.28 -7.78 6.43
CA GLU A 32 10.33 -8.42 7.23
C GLU A 32 9.95 -8.60 8.72
N LYS A 33 9.22 -7.64 9.30
CA LYS A 33 8.99 -7.56 10.75
C LYS A 33 7.52 -7.63 11.16
N GLY A 34 6.61 -7.77 10.19
CA GLY A 34 5.18 -7.61 10.40
C GLY A 34 4.79 -6.15 10.67
N LEU A 35 3.49 -5.90 10.76
CA LEU A 35 2.99 -4.57 11.07
C LEU A 35 3.47 -4.13 12.45
N HIS A 36 3.23 -4.91 13.49
CA HIS A 36 3.51 -4.51 14.87
C HIS A 36 5.01 -4.37 15.15
N GLY A 37 5.84 -5.26 14.60
CA GLY A 37 7.28 -5.28 14.82
C GLY A 37 8.07 -4.19 14.10
N ALA A 38 7.52 -3.59 13.04
CA ALA A 38 8.16 -2.47 12.35
C ALA A 38 7.84 -1.12 13.05
N SER A 39 8.88 -0.36 13.40
CA SER A 39 8.73 0.98 13.96
C SER A 39 8.91 2.08 12.90
N VAL A 40 8.44 3.30 13.19
CA VAL A 40 8.70 4.48 12.35
C VAL A 40 10.21 4.74 12.20
N ALA A 41 11.00 4.42 13.23
CA ALA A 41 12.46 4.52 13.17
C ALA A 41 13.09 3.52 12.20
N ASP A 42 12.55 2.30 12.12
CA ASP A 42 12.98 1.32 11.12
C ASP A 42 12.67 1.80 9.70
N ILE A 43 11.47 2.33 9.47
CA ILE A 43 11.04 2.86 8.17
C ILE A 43 11.92 4.04 7.75
N ALA A 44 12.16 4.99 8.67
CA ALA A 44 13.03 6.13 8.41
C ALA A 44 14.45 5.67 8.02
N ARG A 45 15.03 4.73 8.77
CA ARG A 45 16.34 4.15 8.45
C ARG A 45 16.35 3.47 7.09
N GLN A 46 15.32 2.69 6.78
CA GLN A 46 15.16 2.00 5.50
C GLN A 46 15.02 2.97 4.31
N ALA A 47 14.42 4.14 4.53
CA ALA A 47 14.24 5.20 3.54
C ALA A 47 15.45 6.16 3.42
N GLY A 48 16.51 5.95 4.21
CA GLY A 48 17.66 6.87 4.27
C GLY A 48 17.28 8.25 4.83
N LEU A 49 16.37 8.27 5.80
CA LEU A 49 15.77 9.47 6.40
C LEU A 49 15.98 9.53 7.91
N SER A 50 15.99 10.73 8.47
CA SER A 50 15.77 10.90 9.90
C SER A 50 14.29 10.74 10.24
N VAL A 51 14.00 10.33 11.48
CA VAL A 51 12.64 10.20 12.00
C VAL A 51 11.87 11.52 11.89
N GLY A 52 12.50 12.65 12.19
CA GLY A 52 11.88 13.97 12.05
C GLY A 52 11.56 14.35 10.60
N GLN A 53 12.35 13.90 9.62
CA GLN A 53 12.03 14.09 8.21
C GLN A 53 10.85 13.23 7.77
N LEU A 54 10.74 12.01 8.27
CA LEU A 54 9.59 11.14 8.00
C LEU A 54 8.31 11.75 8.60
N TYR A 55 8.36 12.23 9.84
CA TYR A 55 7.20 12.87 10.49
C TYR A 55 6.70 14.14 9.79
N ARG A 56 7.52 14.79 8.95
CA ARG A 56 7.06 15.90 8.10
C ARG A 56 6.22 15.43 6.92
N VAL A 57 6.35 14.17 6.52
CA VAL A 57 5.62 13.59 5.38
C VAL A 57 4.41 12.78 5.86
N PHE A 58 4.54 12.05 6.97
CA PHE A 58 3.50 11.23 7.56
C PHE A 58 3.42 11.47 9.07
N ALA A 59 2.24 11.78 9.58
CA ALA A 59 2.02 12.04 11.00
C ALA A 59 2.16 10.78 11.86
N SER A 60 1.86 9.60 11.31
CA SER A 60 1.90 8.34 12.03
C SER A 60 2.25 7.15 11.13
N LYS A 61 2.47 6.00 11.77
CA LYS A 61 2.66 4.72 11.07
C LYS A 61 1.36 4.27 10.39
N GLU A 62 0.23 4.56 11.02
CA GLU A 62 -1.11 4.24 10.54
C GLU A 62 -1.41 5.00 9.24
N GLU A 63 -1.01 6.27 9.12
CA GLU A 63 -1.18 7.03 7.86
C GLU A 63 -0.39 6.37 6.70
N ILE A 64 0.79 5.82 6.98
CA ILE A 64 1.57 5.08 5.97
C ILE A 64 0.84 3.80 5.56
N ILE A 65 0.27 3.08 6.53
CA ILE A 65 -0.52 1.86 6.27
C ILE A 65 -1.75 2.20 5.43
N GLU A 66 -2.49 3.27 5.74
CA GLU A 66 -3.65 3.72 4.98
C GLU A 66 -3.31 3.98 3.51
N VAL A 67 -2.16 4.61 3.24
CA VAL A 67 -1.69 4.83 1.87
C VAL A 67 -1.38 3.51 1.16
N ILE A 68 -0.67 2.59 1.82
CA ILE A 68 -0.35 1.27 1.26
C ILE A 68 -1.64 0.49 0.94
N VAL A 69 -2.58 0.45 1.87
CA VAL A 69 -3.88 -0.22 1.69
C VAL A 69 -4.65 0.41 0.54
N SER A 70 -4.67 1.74 0.45
CA SER A 70 -5.32 2.46 -0.64
C SER A 70 -4.69 2.13 -2.00
N GLU A 71 -3.36 2.05 -2.09
CA GLU A 71 -2.66 1.67 -3.32
C GLU A 71 -3.00 0.23 -3.75
N ILE A 72 -3.03 -0.72 -2.80
CA ILE A 72 -3.40 -2.12 -3.06
C ILE A 72 -4.85 -2.22 -3.52
N VAL A 73 -5.78 -1.55 -2.82
CA VAL A 73 -7.21 -1.56 -3.18
C VAL A 73 -7.41 -0.93 -4.56
N ASN A 74 -6.78 0.21 -4.85
CA ASN A 74 -6.90 0.87 -6.14
C ASN A 74 -6.33 0.01 -7.28
N ALA A 75 -5.21 -0.68 -7.06
CA ALA A 75 -4.66 -1.62 -8.03
C ALA A 75 -5.63 -2.77 -8.30
N ARG A 76 -6.18 -3.39 -7.25
CA ARG A 76 -7.15 -4.50 -7.36
C ARG A 76 -8.46 -4.08 -8.04
N VAL A 77 -8.98 -2.91 -7.70
CA VAL A 77 -10.18 -2.36 -8.35
C VAL A 77 -9.87 -2.05 -9.82
N GLY A 78 -8.71 -1.49 -10.13
CA GLY A 78 -8.24 -1.27 -11.49
C GLY A 78 -8.16 -2.56 -12.31
N GLU A 79 -7.61 -3.63 -11.73
CA GLU A 79 -7.59 -4.96 -12.35
C GLU A 79 -8.99 -5.54 -12.56
N MET A 80 -9.92 -5.33 -11.63
CA MET A 80 -11.31 -5.78 -11.76
C MET A 80 -12.07 -5.01 -12.85
N VAL A 81 -11.87 -3.69 -12.92
CA VAL A 81 -12.48 -2.83 -13.96
C VAL A 81 -11.87 -3.12 -15.33
N ALA A 82 -10.54 -3.30 -15.42
CA ALA A 82 -9.87 -3.69 -16.66
C ALA A 82 -10.23 -5.14 -17.07
N GLY A 83 -10.36 -6.03 -16.10
CA GLY A 83 -10.72 -7.44 -16.26
C GLY A 83 -12.18 -7.66 -16.68
N ASN A 84 -13.07 -6.68 -16.47
CA ASN A 84 -14.45 -6.71 -16.97
C ASN A 84 -14.57 -6.52 -18.49
N HIS A 85 -13.47 -6.31 -19.21
CA HIS A 85 -13.44 -6.23 -20.67
C HIS A 85 -12.59 -7.32 -21.35
N ASP A 86 -12.05 -8.28 -20.60
CA ASP A 86 -11.26 -9.38 -21.19
C ASP A 86 -12.07 -10.68 -21.27
N LEU A 87 -12.55 -10.98 -22.48
CA LEU A 87 -13.30 -12.20 -22.79
C LEU A 87 -12.51 -13.46 -22.42
N ALA A 88 -11.17 -13.43 -22.50
CA ALA A 88 -10.33 -14.57 -22.15
C ALA A 88 -10.39 -14.88 -20.65
N ARG A 89 -10.41 -13.84 -19.79
CA ARG A 89 -10.54 -14.01 -18.34
C ARG A 89 -11.91 -14.52 -17.94
N MET A 90 -12.98 -13.98 -18.55
CA MET A 90 -14.35 -14.47 -18.32
C MET A 90 -14.49 -15.94 -18.74
N ALA A 91 -13.93 -16.32 -19.89
CA ALA A 91 -13.89 -17.70 -20.35
C ALA A 91 -13.11 -18.61 -19.40
N SER A 92 -12.00 -18.12 -18.84
CA SER A 92 -11.15 -18.86 -17.88
C SER A 92 -11.83 -19.11 -16.54
N VAL A 93 -12.64 -18.14 -16.06
CA VAL A 93 -13.44 -18.27 -14.84
C VAL A 93 -14.61 -19.23 -15.06
N LEU A 94 -15.31 -19.13 -16.19
CA LEU A 94 -16.38 -20.08 -16.56
C LEU A 94 -15.83 -21.49 -16.79
N ALA A 95 -14.60 -21.61 -17.29
CA ALA A 95 -13.92 -22.88 -17.48
C ALA A 95 -13.33 -23.46 -16.17
N GLY A 96 -13.35 -22.70 -15.05
CA GLY A 96 -12.85 -23.15 -13.75
C GLY A 96 -11.32 -23.27 -13.64
N VAL A 97 -10.56 -22.55 -14.46
CA VAL A 97 -9.13 -22.83 -14.69
C VAL A 97 -8.15 -21.98 -13.85
N LEU A 98 -8.56 -20.89 -13.20
CA LEU A 98 -7.59 -19.98 -12.54
C LEU A 98 -7.47 -20.18 -11.01
N PRO A 99 -6.30 -20.63 -10.50
CA PRO A 99 -5.84 -20.30 -9.15
C PRO A 99 -5.22 -18.89 -9.12
N ALA A 100 -5.30 -18.23 -7.96
CA ALA A 100 -4.84 -16.87 -7.69
C ALA A 100 -3.41 -16.60 -8.21
N THR A 101 -3.19 -15.43 -8.81
CA THR A 101 -1.90 -14.99 -9.37
C THR A 101 -0.82 -14.81 -8.29
N GLU A 102 0.47 -14.91 -8.66
CA GLU A 102 1.61 -14.86 -7.72
C GLU A 102 1.81 -13.50 -7.01
N SER A 103 1.23 -12.41 -7.53
CA SER A 103 1.23 -11.08 -6.87
C SER A 103 0.57 -11.12 -5.48
N THR A 104 -0.29 -12.12 -5.27
CA THR A 104 -1.10 -12.32 -4.07
C THR A 104 -0.28 -12.80 -2.85
N LYS A 105 0.92 -13.36 -3.00
CA LYS A 105 1.66 -13.95 -1.86
C LYS A 105 2.16 -12.92 -0.83
N ASN A 106 2.56 -11.71 -1.23
CA ASN A 106 3.10 -10.72 -0.30
C ASN A 106 1.99 -9.85 0.34
N ASP A 107 0.94 -9.52 -0.43
CA ASP A 107 -0.25 -8.81 0.05
C ASP A 107 -1.09 -9.64 1.03
N ASN A 108 -1.07 -10.96 0.88
CA ASN A 108 -1.93 -11.85 1.66
C ASN A 108 -1.56 -11.94 3.13
N TYR A 109 -0.28 -11.79 3.50
CA TYR A 109 0.10 -11.84 4.91
C TYR A 109 -0.50 -10.66 5.68
N LEU A 110 -0.40 -9.47 5.09
CA LEU A 110 -0.94 -8.23 5.66
C LEU A 110 -2.47 -8.25 5.78
N LEU A 111 -3.15 -8.72 4.73
CA LEU A 111 -4.61 -8.86 4.73
C LEU A 111 -5.11 -9.96 5.67
N MET A 112 -4.29 -10.99 5.94
CA MET A 112 -4.62 -12.06 6.88
C MET A 112 -4.53 -11.59 8.34
N GLU A 113 -3.54 -10.78 8.71
CA GLU A 113 -3.46 -10.17 10.06
C GLU A 113 -4.64 -9.20 10.32
N ILE A 114 -4.99 -8.36 9.34
CA ILE A 114 -6.12 -7.42 9.47
C ILE A 114 -7.46 -8.17 9.63
N ASN A 115 -7.67 -9.26 8.88
CA ASN A 115 -8.88 -10.08 9.03
C ASN A 115 -8.94 -10.82 10.37
N ALA A 116 -7.80 -11.18 10.95
CA ALA A 116 -7.74 -11.87 12.23
C ALA A 116 -8.12 -10.98 13.43
N GLU A 117 -7.89 -9.67 13.34
CA GLU A 117 -8.25 -8.70 14.39
C GLU A 117 -9.65 -8.07 14.21
N GLY A 118 -10.35 -8.36 13.10
CA GLY A 118 -11.55 -7.62 12.67
C GLY A 118 -12.92 -8.28 12.88
N VAL A 119 -13.05 -9.45 13.50
CA VAL A 119 -14.38 -10.01 13.84
C VAL A 119 -14.77 -9.57 15.25
N PRO A 120 -15.72 -8.63 15.43
CA PRO A 120 -16.29 -8.38 16.75
C PRO A 120 -16.94 -9.67 17.25
N LYS A 121 -16.50 -10.17 18.42
CA LYS A 121 -17.20 -11.21 19.18
C LYS A 121 -18.54 -10.64 19.64
N SER A 122 -19.57 -10.65 18.78
CA SER A 122 -20.95 -10.65 19.26
C SER A 122 -21.27 -12.05 19.73
N ALA A 123 -21.28 -12.22 21.06
CA ALA A 123 -21.81 -13.40 21.70
C ALA A 123 -23.34 -13.45 21.51
N PRO A 124 -23.93 -14.57 21.07
CA PRO A 124 -25.33 -14.81 21.34
C PRO A 124 -25.50 -15.38 22.76
N ALA A 125 -26.51 -14.85 23.45
CA ALA A 125 -27.07 -15.39 24.69
C ALA A 125 -27.85 -16.68 24.44
#